data_AF-A0A822A0D7-F1
#
_entry.id   AF-A0A822A0D7-F1
#
_cell.length_a   1.000
_cell.length_b   1.000
_cell.length_c   1.000
_cell.angle_alpha   90.00
_cell.angle_beta   90.00
_cell.angle_gamma   90.00
#
_symmetry.space_group_name_H-M   'P 1'
#
loop_
_entity.id
_entity.type
_entity.pdbx_description
1 polymer ?
#
loop_
_entity_poly.entity_id
_entity_poly.type
_entity_poly.pdbx_seq_one_letter_code
_entity_poly.pdbx_strand_id
1 'polypeptide(L)'
;MARSFAQVFQSMDRAEQLEDLYVTSVKTRLDGRIREIIDGTNGEHESIFIAIYDYLLNVWQDEIRWSTKIFNRPNRVTLSIILNGLKIFHSQYKNQFNTELQHQQTSS
;
A
#
# COMPACT_ATOMS: atom_id res chain seq x y z
N MET A 1 20.56 -5.99 12.18
CA MET A 1 19.84 -5.16 13.17
C MET A 1 18.32 -5.41 13.15
N ALA A 2 17.58 -5.17 12.06
CA ALA A 2 16.11 -5.32 12.07
C ALA A 2 15.59 -6.70 12.50
N ARG A 3 16.23 -7.80 12.05
CA ARG A 3 15.89 -9.16 12.48
C ARG A 3 16.09 -9.39 13.99
N SER A 4 17.16 -8.83 14.54
CA SER A 4 17.47 -8.90 15.97
C SER A 4 16.40 -8.18 16.79
N PHE A 5 15.93 -7.01 16.33
CA PHE A 5 14.79 -6.32 16.94
C PHE A 5 13.51 -7.14 16.87
N ALA A 6 13.18 -7.75 15.73
CA ALA A 6 12.01 -8.62 15.61
C ALA A 6 12.08 -9.81 16.58
N GLN A 7 13.27 -10.38 16.81
CA GLN A 7 13.48 -11.44 17.79
C GLN A 7 13.22 -10.98 19.24
N VAL A 8 13.57 -9.73 19.59
CA VAL A 8 13.22 -9.16 20.91
C VAL A 8 11.71 -9.09 21.09
N PHE A 9 10.96 -8.58 20.10
CA PHE A 9 9.49 -8.53 20.17
C PHE A 9 8.87 -9.92 20.22
N GLN A 10 9.45 -10.90 19.55
CA GLN A 10 9.03 -12.30 19.66
C GLN A 10 9.26 -12.86 21.06
N SER A 11 10.39 -12.56 21.69
CA SER A 11 10.68 -13.00 23.06
C SER A 11 9.77 -12.36 24.12
N MET A 12 9.10 -11.27 23.77
CA MET A 12 8.16 -10.54 24.64
C MET A 12 6.68 -10.85 24.33
N ASP A 13 6.38 -11.81 23.46
CA ASP A 13 5.03 -12.12 22.96
C ASP A 13 4.32 -10.91 22.30
N ARG A 14 5.10 -10.02 21.69
CA ARG A 14 4.63 -8.79 21.00
C ARG A 14 4.89 -8.82 19.50
N ALA A 15 5.08 -10.00 18.93
CA ALA A 15 5.35 -10.17 17.51
C ALA A 15 4.19 -9.61 16.66
N GLU A 16 2.94 -9.86 17.07
CA GLU A 16 1.77 -9.37 16.35
C GLU A 16 1.68 -7.83 16.33
N GLN A 17 2.00 -7.18 17.45
CA GLN A 17 2.03 -5.72 17.54
C GLN A 17 3.07 -5.10 16.61
N LEU A 18 4.23 -5.75 16.48
CA LEU A 18 5.28 -5.32 15.55
C LEU A 18 4.83 -5.49 14.09
N GLU A 19 4.19 -6.61 13.77
CA GLU A 19 3.61 -6.85 12.44
C GLU A 19 2.55 -5.80 12.10
N ASP A 20 1.64 -5.49 13.02
CA ASP A 20 0.57 -4.51 12.82
C ASP A 20 1.11 -3.09 12.65
N LEU A 21 2.11 -2.70 13.45
CA LEU A 21 2.81 -1.43 13.30
C LEU A 21 3.48 -1.34 11.93
N TYR A 22 4.13 -2.41 11.50
CA TYR A 22 4.80 -2.48 10.20
C TYR A 22 3.80 -2.34 9.05
N VAL A 23 2.71 -3.14 9.06
CA VAL A 23 1.64 -3.06 8.07
C VAL A 23 1.02 -1.66 8.03
N THR A 24 0.83 -1.02 9.19
CA THR A 24 0.30 0.35 9.28
C THR A 24 1.23 1.37 8.62
N SER A 25 2.54 1.26 8.87
CA SER A 25 3.55 2.12 8.25
C SER A 25 3.56 1.98 6.72
N VAL A 26 3.57 0.74 6.21
CA VAL A 26 3.52 0.47 4.77
C VAL A 26 2.21 0.98 4.16
N LYS A 27 1.08 0.79 4.84
CA LYS A 27 -0.24 1.28 4.40
C LYS A 27 -0.23 2.80 4.23
N THR A 28 0.31 3.56 5.19
CA THR A 28 0.39 5.03 5.09
C THR A 28 1.26 5.46 3.91
N ARG A 29 2.39 4.79 3.68
CA ARG A 29 3.27 5.06 2.52
C ARG A 29 2.57 4.74 1.19
N LEU A 30 1.83 3.63 1.11
CA LEU A 30 1.02 3.27 -0.05
C LEU A 30 -0.03 4.34 -0.35
N ASP A 31 -0.78 4.79 0.66
CA ASP A 31 -1.83 5.81 0.51
C ASP A 31 -1.28 7.13 -0.04
N GLY A 32 -0.18 7.62 0.52
CA GLY A 32 0.46 8.85 0.03
C GLY A 32 0.91 8.72 -1.43
N ARG A 33 1.63 7.64 -1.77
CA ARG A 33 2.19 7.49 -3.11
C ARG A 33 1.14 7.21 -4.18
N ILE A 34 0.10 6.44 -3.86
CA ILE A 34 -1.01 6.18 -4.79
C ILE A 34 -1.75 7.47 -5.10
N ARG A 35 -2.00 8.32 -4.09
CA ARG A 35 -2.59 9.65 -4.30
C ARG A 35 -1.74 10.51 -5.23
N GLU A 36 -0.43 10.58 -4.98
CA GLU A 36 0.50 11.34 -5.85
C GLU A 36 0.49 10.86 -7.31
N ILE A 37 0.41 9.55 -7.55
CA ILE A 37 0.34 8.98 -8.91
C ILE A 37 -0.97 9.37 -9.59
N ILE A 38 -2.09 9.26 -8.86
CA ILE A 38 -3.42 9.65 -9.35
C ILE A 38 -3.47 11.15 -9.68
N ASP A 39 -3.04 12.00 -8.76
CA ASP A 39 -3.08 13.46 -8.95
C ASP A 39 -2.10 13.91 -10.06
N GLY A 40 -0.98 13.20 -10.23
CA GLY A 40 0.07 13.55 -11.19
C GLY A 40 -0.19 13.13 -12.65
N THR A 41 -1.23 12.32 -12.91
CA THR A 41 -1.54 11.77 -14.24
C THR A 41 -2.67 12.52 -14.95
N ASN A 42 -3.15 13.64 -14.39
CA ASN A 42 -4.16 14.53 -14.99
C ASN A 42 -5.44 13.82 -15.49
N GLY A 43 -5.84 12.71 -14.84
CA GLY A 43 -7.05 11.97 -15.24
C GLY A 43 -6.87 11.01 -16.42
N GLU A 44 -5.66 10.83 -16.94
CA GLU A 44 -5.39 9.81 -17.95
C GLU A 44 -5.45 8.41 -17.32
N HIS A 45 -6.61 7.76 -17.41
CA HIS A 45 -6.87 6.48 -16.75
C HIS A 45 -5.84 5.41 -17.09
N GLU A 46 -5.44 5.26 -18.36
CA GLU A 46 -4.43 4.28 -18.77
C GLU A 46 -3.08 4.53 -18.07
N SER A 47 -2.63 5.80 -18.07
CA SER A 47 -1.42 6.24 -17.37
C SER A 47 -1.49 5.96 -15.86
N ILE A 48 -2.66 6.17 -15.23
CA ILE A 48 -2.90 5.81 -13.82
C ILE A 48 -2.71 4.31 -13.60
N PHE A 49 -3.37 3.47 -14.40
CA PHE A 49 -3.33 2.02 -14.21
C PHE A 49 -1.92 1.46 -14.37
N ILE A 50 -1.19 1.90 -15.40
CA ILE A 50 0.21 1.47 -15.63
C ILE A 50 1.09 1.88 -14.45
N ALA A 51 1.08 3.16 -14.06
CA ALA A 51 1.93 3.67 -13.00
C ALA A 51 1.62 3.02 -11.63
N ILE A 52 0.35 2.80 -11.32
CA ILE A 52 -0.07 2.11 -10.10
C ILE A 52 0.34 0.65 -10.11
N TYR A 53 0.17 -0.05 -11.24
CA TYR A 53 0.54 -1.46 -11.36
C TYR A 53 2.04 -1.66 -11.14
N ASP A 54 2.87 -0.87 -11.83
CA ASP A 54 4.33 -0.92 -11.68
C ASP A 54 4.76 -0.60 -10.25
N TYR A 55 4.14 0.42 -9.63
CA TYR A 55 4.43 0.78 -8.24
C TYR A 55 4.06 -0.35 -7.26
N LEU A 56 2.83 -0.87 -7.34
CA LEU A 56 2.36 -1.93 -6.45
C LEU A 56 3.18 -3.22 -6.60
N LEU A 57 3.51 -3.59 -7.83
CA LEU A 57 4.32 -4.78 -8.10
C LEU A 57 5.70 -4.68 -7.43
N ASN A 58 6.36 -3.52 -7.59
CA ASN A 58 7.65 -3.26 -6.95
C ASN A 58 7.55 -3.32 -5.43
N VAL A 59 6.54 -2.66 -4.85
CA VAL A 59 6.33 -2.69 -3.39
C VAL A 59 6.09 -4.12 -2.91
N TRP A 60 5.20 -4.89 -3.55
CA TRP A 60 4.92 -6.25 -3.10
C TRP A 60 6.14 -7.15 -3.17
N GLN A 61 6.96 -7.06 -4.21
CA GLN A 61 8.20 -7.81 -4.30
C GLN A 61 9.17 -7.47 -3.16
N ASP A 62 9.36 -6.18 -2.88
CA ASP A 62 10.22 -5.72 -1.80
C ASP A 62 9.71 -6.15 -0.43
N GLU A 63 8.41 -6.02 -0.21
CA GLU A 63 7.75 -6.35 1.06
C GLU A 63 7.75 -7.85 1.33
N ILE A 64 7.58 -8.69 0.30
CA ILE A 64 7.75 -10.15 0.41
C ILE A 64 9.19 -10.49 0.78
N ARG A 65 10.17 -9.92 0.07
CA ARG A 65 11.59 -10.18 0.30
C ARG A 65 12.05 -9.71 1.68
N TRP A 66 11.52 -8.59 2.16
CA TRP A 66 11.85 -8.07 3.48
C TRP A 66 11.16 -8.89 4.57
N SER A 67 9.85 -9.11 4.47
CA SER A 67 9.05 -9.80 5.48
C SER A 67 9.56 -11.22 5.75
N THR A 68 9.93 -11.96 4.69
CA THR A 68 10.50 -13.32 4.80
C THR A 68 11.82 -13.39 5.56
N LYS A 69 12.57 -12.28 5.62
CA LYS A 69 13.85 -12.20 6.37
C LYS A 69 13.66 -11.79 7.83
N ILE A 70 12.54 -11.14 8.15
CA ILE A 70 12.33 -10.46 9.43
C ILE A 70 11.32 -11.20 10.31
N PHE A 71 10.19 -11.62 9.75
CA PHE A 71 9.10 -12.22 10.50
C PHE A 71 9.09 -13.74 10.41
N ASN A 72 8.65 -14.41 11.48
CA ASN A 72 8.48 -15.86 11.48
C ASN A 72 7.24 -16.30 10.67
N ARG A 73 6.25 -15.42 10.51
CA ARG A 73 5.00 -15.67 9.77
C ARG A 73 4.78 -14.59 8.70
N PRO A 74 5.62 -14.52 7.65
CA PRO A 74 5.60 -13.43 6.68
C PRO A 74 4.30 -13.34 5.87
N ASN A 75 3.53 -14.43 5.79
CA ASN A 75 2.30 -14.49 4.99
C ASN A 75 1.23 -13.50 5.48
N ARG A 76 1.05 -13.35 6.79
CA ARG A 76 0.06 -12.41 7.36
C ARG A 76 0.37 -10.96 6.94
N VAL A 77 1.64 -10.57 7.08
CA VAL A 77 2.11 -9.23 6.73
C VAL A 77 1.98 -8.97 5.23
N THR A 78 2.49 -9.88 4.41
CA THR A 78 2.50 -9.73 2.94
C THR A 78 1.08 -9.68 2.35
N LEU A 79 0.18 -10.57 2.78
CA LEU A 79 -1.24 -10.53 2.38
C LEU A 79 -1.90 -9.20 2.78
N SER A 80 -1.62 -8.72 3.99
CA SER A 80 -2.19 -7.45 4.47
C SER A 80 -1.73 -6.27 3.62
N ILE A 81 -0.45 -6.22 3.26
CA ILE A 81 0.12 -5.18 2.39
C ILE A 81 -0.51 -5.24 0.98
N ILE A 82 -0.65 -6.43 0.41
CA ILE A 82 -1.25 -6.62 -0.92
C ILE A 82 -2.70 -6.11 -0.93
N LEU A 83 -3.51 -6.57 0.02
CA LEU A 83 -4.90 -6.17 0.11
C LEU A 83 -5.06 -4.67 0.41
N ASN A 84 -4.19 -4.10 1.24
CA ASN A 84 -4.20 -2.66 1.51
C ASN A 84 -3.90 -1.85 0.24
N GLY A 85 -2.89 -2.22 -0.54
CA GLY A 85 -2.56 -1.54 -1.80
C GLY A 85 -3.73 -1.51 -2.77
N LEU A 86 -4.39 -2.67 -2.96
CA LEU A 86 -5.56 -2.78 -3.83
C LEU A 86 -6.76 -1.95 -3.32
N LYS A 87 -7.05 -2.00 -2.01
CA LYS A 87 -8.16 -1.24 -1.41
C LYS A 87 -7.94 0.26 -1.51
N ILE A 88 -6.73 0.73 -1.24
CA ILE A 88 -6.36 2.14 -1.33
C ILE A 88 -6.52 2.60 -2.77
N PHE A 89 -5.94 1.88 -3.73
CA PHE A 89 -6.07 2.23 -5.15
C PHE A 89 -7.54 2.33 -5.57
N HIS A 90 -8.34 1.31 -5.27
CA HIS A 90 -9.77 1.33 -5.59
C HIS A 90 -10.49 2.54 -4.98
N SER A 91 -10.21 2.85 -3.71
CA SER A 91 -10.84 3.99 -3.02
C SER A 91 -10.43 5.33 -3.62
N GLN A 92 -9.13 5.55 -3.86
CA GLN A 92 -8.62 6.83 -4.36
C GLN A 92 -9.08 7.06 -5.81
N TYR A 93 -8.99 6.03 -6.66
CA TYR A 93 -9.46 6.10 -8.04
C TYR A 93 -10.97 6.37 -8.13
N LYS A 94 -11.77 5.69 -7.30
CA LYS A 94 -13.22 5.93 -7.25
C LYS A 94 -13.55 7.38 -6.84
N ASN A 95 -12.80 7.95 -5.90
CA ASN A 95 -13.01 9.32 -5.47
C ASN A 95 -12.70 10.31 -6.59
N GLN A 96 -11.55 10.15 -7.26
CA GLN A 96 -11.18 10.98 -8.41
C GLN A 96 -12.24 10.92 -9.52
N PHE A 97 -12.66 9.71 -9.91
CA PHE A 97 -13.65 9.51 -10.96
C PHE A 97 -14.99 10.19 -10.62
N ASN A 98 -15.44 10.10 -9.37
CA ASN A 98 -16.66 10.81 -8.93
C ASN A 98 -16.51 12.33 -8.99
N THR A 99 -15.33 12.85 -8.64
CA THR A 99 -15.03 14.29 -8.74
C THR A 99 -15.06 14.76 -10.20
N GLU A 100 -14.47 13.99 -11.12
CA GLU A 100 -14.52 14.27 -12.55
C GLU A 100 -15.95 14.30 -13.11
N LEU A 101 -16.80 13.33 -12.70
CA LEU A 101 -18.21 13.30 -13.09
C LEU A 101 -18.99 14.54 -12.60
N GLN A 102 -18.75 14.98 -11.35
CA GLN A 102 -19.40 16.17 -10.81
C GLN A 102 -19.00 17.46 -11.55
N HIS A 103 -17.72 17.58 -11.94
CA HIS A 103 -17.25 18.71 -12.73
C HIS A 103 -17.87 18.75 -14.14
N GLN A 104 -18.09 17.60 -14.77
CA GLN A 104 -18.77 17.53 -16.07
C GLN A 104 -20.25 17.93 -15.99
N GLN A 105 -20.95 17.55 -14.92
CA GLN A 105 -22.36 17.87 -14.72
C GLN A 105 -22.63 19.34 -14.36
N THR A 106 -21.65 20.03 -13.75
CA THR A 106 -21.78 21.45 -13.33
C THR A 106 -21.29 22.43 -14.40
N SER A 107 -20.56 21.94 -15.40
CA SER A 107 -20.04 22.75 -16.53
C SER A 107 -20.94 22.69 -17.78
N SER A 108 -22.07 21.97 -17.71
CA SER A 108 -23.11 21.88 -18.75
C SER A 108 -24.34 22.70 -18.35
#